data_AF-A0A645BB50-F1
#
_entry.id   AF-A0A645BB50-F1
#
_cell.length_a   1.000
_cell.length_b   1.000
_cell.length_c   1.000
_cell.angle_alpha   90.00
_cell.angle_beta   90.00
_cell.angle_gamma   90.00
#
_symmetry.space_group_name_H-M   'P 1'
#
loop_
_entity.id
_entity.type
_entity.pdbx_description
1 polymer ?
#
loop_
_entity_poly.entity_id
_entity_poly.type
_entity_poly.pdbx_seq_one_letter_code
_entity_poly.pdbx_strand_id
1 'polypeptide(L)'
;MKDNTRMFFLICITSAVAFTAIGAVYAYWKDQTRQVELAYPQAIHFATNKSVLHNLDEFNKKDYIDKVNLLENSLKEEKILYYKISGEIKTVFSKDKEKSAKIIKESKYKELAEKLNQKTVEFKDNEAISLTLLENKKVNNKVVVDDNTLNVVTQVDKSVMPAYYDLYVVKDDLYDEINNNCVVDEFITFDTKNYMKTLNICKNFENTYKEQLNNGPYKFLSKSFVLDYGKMIFSTLLFLTIFIGLIFFVTASSFLYNKIYMDCQEDKEKYMKLNKIGLTYKEIRKISTIEIGILFLAPYIIAVIHSTFALLAVRNTFDMEVASSAYIVMGSFFIVLIVYFLIIRKNYLKEIKEYLNN
;
A
#
# COMPACT_ATOMS: atom_id res chain seq x y z
N MET A 1 30.32 19.24 26.80
CA MET A 1 30.16 18.57 25.47
C MET A 1 29.52 17.17 25.55
N LYS A 2 30.02 16.22 26.36
CA LYS A 2 29.46 14.84 26.43
C LYS A 2 27.95 14.75 26.72
N ASP A 3 27.41 15.62 27.58
CA ASP A 3 25.99 15.56 27.96
C ASP A 3 25.04 16.04 26.85
N ASN A 4 25.43 17.08 26.11
CA ASN A 4 24.62 17.57 24.99
C ASN A 4 24.60 16.56 23.85
N THR A 5 25.69 15.82 23.61
CA THR A 5 25.78 14.78 22.58
C THR A 5 24.80 13.63 22.81
N ARG A 6 24.63 13.18 24.06
CA ARG A 6 23.67 12.11 24.40
C ARG A 6 22.22 12.54 24.15
N MET A 7 21.90 13.78 24.49
CA MET A 7 20.57 14.33 24.31
C MET A 7 20.25 14.58 22.82
N PHE A 8 21.23 15.10 22.07
CA PHE A 8 21.14 15.22 20.61
C PHE A 8 20.90 13.87 19.93
N PHE A 9 21.64 12.84 20.34
CA PHE A 9 21.45 11.49 19.83
C PHE A 9 20.04 10.97 20.11
N LEU A 10 19.54 11.13 21.33
CA LEU A 10 18.20 10.66 21.72
C LEU A 10 17.08 11.34 20.92
N ILE A 11 17.11 12.65 20.76
CA ILE A 11 16.09 13.40 20.00
C ILE A 11 16.18 13.02 18.52
N CYS A 12 17.39 12.92 17.99
CA CYS A 12 17.62 12.57 16.59
C CYS A 12 17.11 11.15 16.28
N ILE A 13 17.48 10.15 17.08
CA ILE A 13 17.13 8.75 16.80
C ILE A 13 15.62 8.51 16.96
N THR A 14 15.00 9.09 17.98
CA THR A 14 13.55 8.94 18.21
C THR A 14 12.75 9.58 17.07
N SER A 15 13.13 10.79 16.65
CA SER A 15 12.50 11.48 15.52
C SER A 15 12.73 10.73 14.20
N ALA A 16 13.96 10.29 13.96
CA ALA A 16 14.31 9.59 12.72
C ALA A 16 13.53 8.29 12.57
N VAL A 17 13.45 7.48 13.63
CA VAL A 17 12.68 6.23 13.67
C VAL A 17 11.18 6.50 13.46
N ALA A 18 10.63 7.53 14.10
CA ALA A 18 9.22 7.88 13.90
C ALA A 18 8.94 8.26 12.43
N PHE A 19 9.74 9.14 11.84
CA PHE A 19 9.50 9.60 10.47
C PHE A 19 9.70 8.49 9.43
N THR A 20 10.73 7.66 9.59
CA THR A 20 10.95 6.53 8.67
C THR A 20 9.85 5.50 8.79
N ALA A 21 9.45 5.13 10.00
CA ALA A 21 8.41 4.13 10.19
C ALA A 21 7.06 4.60 9.64
N ILE A 22 6.66 5.85 9.93
CA ILE A 22 5.38 6.40 9.42
C ILE A 22 5.42 6.50 7.89
N GLY A 23 6.53 6.98 7.33
CA GLY A 23 6.71 7.06 5.89
C GLY A 23 6.68 5.69 5.20
N ALA A 24 7.35 4.70 5.78
CA ALA A 24 7.38 3.34 5.25
C ALA A 24 6.00 2.66 5.30
N VAL A 25 5.28 2.75 6.42
CA VAL A 25 3.92 2.19 6.55
C VAL A 25 2.97 2.83 5.54
N TYR A 26 3.03 4.14 5.36
CA TYR A 26 2.20 4.83 4.37
C TYR A 26 2.55 4.44 2.94
N ALA A 27 3.84 4.39 2.60
CA ALA A 27 4.30 3.98 1.28
C ALA A 27 3.83 2.56 0.95
N TYR A 28 3.99 1.65 1.90
CA TYR A 28 3.56 0.28 1.76
C TYR A 28 2.04 0.18 1.59
N TRP A 29 1.25 0.97 2.34
CA TRP A 29 -0.20 1.03 2.14
C TRP A 29 -0.60 1.51 0.73
N LYS A 30 0.05 2.56 0.23
CA LYS A 30 -0.18 3.10 -1.11
C LYS A 30 0.18 2.09 -2.18
N ASP A 31 1.30 1.40 -2.02
CA ASP A 31 1.70 0.33 -2.93
C ASP A 31 0.72 -0.84 -2.90
N GLN A 32 0.32 -1.33 -1.72
CA GLN A 32 -0.68 -2.38 -1.61
C GLN A 32 -2.01 -2.00 -2.30
N THR A 33 -2.44 -0.75 -2.16
CA THR A 33 -3.63 -0.24 -2.86
C THR A 33 -3.43 -0.32 -4.38
N ARG A 34 -2.30 0.15 -4.89
CA ARG A 34 -1.92 0.05 -6.31
C ARG A 34 -1.90 -1.40 -6.80
N GLN A 35 -1.29 -2.31 -6.02
CA GLN A 35 -1.19 -3.72 -6.38
C GLN A 35 -2.57 -4.39 -6.43
N VAL A 36 -3.48 -4.07 -5.52
CA VAL A 36 -4.86 -4.58 -5.58
C VAL A 36 -5.61 -3.99 -6.77
N GLU A 37 -5.41 -2.71 -7.11
CA GLU A 37 -6.01 -2.13 -8.32
C GLU A 37 -5.52 -2.78 -9.61
N LEU A 38 -4.25 -3.19 -9.67
CA LEU A 38 -3.68 -3.93 -10.80
C LEU A 38 -4.12 -5.39 -10.83
N ALA A 39 -4.17 -6.05 -9.67
CA ALA A 39 -4.49 -7.47 -9.55
C ALA A 39 -5.98 -7.77 -9.71
N TYR A 40 -6.86 -6.79 -9.49
CA TYR A 40 -8.31 -6.92 -9.62
C TYR A 40 -8.79 -5.85 -10.59
N PRO A 41 -8.90 -6.11 -11.91
CA PRO A 41 -9.33 -5.08 -12.84
C PRO A 41 -10.78 -4.64 -12.60
N GLN A 42 -11.66 -5.59 -12.29
CA GLN A 42 -13.09 -5.36 -12.04
C GLN A 42 -13.42 -5.22 -10.56
N ALA A 43 -14.59 -4.65 -10.24
CA ALA A 43 -15.07 -4.57 -8.86
C ALA A 43 -15.36 -5.95 -8.26
N ILE A 44 -16.03 -6.82 -9.04
CA ILE A 44 -16.38 -8.19 -8.66
C ILE A 44 -16.06 -9.13 -9.83
N HIS A 45 -15.41 -10.24 -9.53
CA HIS A 45 -15.25 -11.37 -10.44
C HIS A 45 -15.73 -12.64 -9.73
N PHE A 46 -16.69 -13.34 -10.33
CA PHE A 46 -17.21 -14.59 -9.83
C PHE A 46 -17.11 -15.64 -10.92
N ALA A 47 -16.57 -16.81 -10.60
CA ALA A 47 -16.37 -17.88 -11.56
C ALA A 47 -16.60 -19.24 -10.94
N THR A 48 -16.79 -20.24 -11.80
CA THR A 48 -16.63 -21.63 -11.42
C THR A 48 -15.15 -21.97 -11.24
N ASN A 49 -14.89 -23.00 -10.46
CA ASN A 49 -13.58 -23.59 -10.24
C ASN A 49 -13.72 -25.10 -10.27
N LYS A 50 -14.16 -25.62 -11.42
CA LYS A 50 -14.53 -27.03 -11.59
C LYS A 50 -13.32 -27.96 -11.44
N SER A 51 -12.10 -27.45 -11.61
CA SER A 51 -10.88 -28.22 -11.39
C SER A 51 -10.69 -28.74 -9.96
N VAL A 52 -11.41 -28.19 -8.97
CA VAL A 52 -11.38 -28.67 -7.58
C VAL A 52 -12.29 -29.89 -7.38
N LEU A 53 -13.23 -30.14 -8.29
CA LEU A 53 -14.17 -31.25 -8.19
C LEU A 53 -13.49 -32.58 -8.55
N HIS A 54 -13.79 -33.63 -7.78
CA HIS A 54 -13.40 -34.99 -8.11
C HIS A 54 -14.17 -35.53 -9.32
N ASN A 55 -15.45 -35.15 -9.44
CA ASN A 55 -16.29 -35.45 -10.58
C ASN A 55 -16.99 -34.19 -11.08
N LEU A 56 -16.85 -33.89 -12.37
CA LEU A 56 -17.47 -32.72 -13.00
C LEU A 56 -19.01 -32.77 -12.95
N ASP A 57 -19.60 -33.96 -12.88
CA ASP A 57 -21.06 -34.14 -12.79
C ASP A 57 -21.65 -33.66 -11.46
N GLU A 58 -20.82 -33.48 -10.42
CA GLU A 58 -21.25 -32.91 -9.14
C GLU A 58 -21.55 -31.40 -9.24
N PHE A 59 -21.12 -30.75 -10.32
CA PHE A 59 -21.32 -29.32 -10.51
C PHE A 59 -22.79 -28.99 -10.81
N ASN A 60 -23.43 -28.25 -9.89
CA ASN A 60 -24.78 -27.74 -10.10
C ASN A 60 -24.76 -26.37 -10.81
N LYS A 61 -24.97 -26.37 -12.14
CA LYS A 61 -25.04 -25.14 -12.94
C LYS A 61 -26.16 -24.18 -12.50
N LYS A 62 -27.28 -24.70 -11.98
CA LYS A 62 -28.38 -23.85 -11.49
C LYS A 62 -27.94 -23.05 -10.26
N ASP A 63 -27.21 -23.68 -9.35
CA ASP A 63 -26.69 -23.03 -8.14
C ASP A 63 -25.70 -21.90 -8.46
N TYR A 64 -24.87 -22.06 -9.50
CA TYR A 64 -24.03 -20.98 -10.02
C TYR A 64 -24.86 -19.78 -10.51
N ILE A 65 -25.87 -20.04 -11.36
CA ILE A 65 -26.76 -19.02 -11.91
C ILE A 65 -27.52 -18.29 -10.80
N ASP A 66 -28.02 -19.03 -9.80
CA ASP A 66 -28.74 -18.45 -8.67
C ASP A 66 -27.85 -17.49 -7.86
N LYS A 67 -26.58 -17.85 -7.63
CA LYS A 67 -25.59 -16.97 -6.98
C LYS A 67 -25.26 -15.73 -7.81
N VAL A 68 -25.12 -15.88 -9.13
CA VAL A 68 -24.91 -14.75 -10.04
C VAL A 68 -26.10 -13.78 -9.97
N ASN A 69 -27.32 -14.32 -10.02
CA ASN A 69 -28.54 -13.53 -9.91
C ASN A 69 -28.63 -12.82 -8.55
N LEU A 70 -28.22 -13.47 -7.46
CA LEU A 70 -28.18 -12.86 -6.13
C LEU A 70 -27.23 -11.65 -6.09
N LEU A 71 -26.02 -11.79 -6.64
CA LEU A 71 -25.07 -10.67 -6.75
C LEU A 71 -25.65 -9.54 -7.60
N GLU A 72 -26.20 -9.87 -8.77
CA GLU A 72 -26.77 -8.87 -9.68
C GLU A 72 -27.97 -8.14 -9.06
N ASN A 73 -28.85 -8.86 -8.36
CA ASN A 73 -30.01 -8.27 -7.68
C ASN A 73 -29.57 -7.36 -6.53
N SER A 74 -28.59 -7.78 -5.73
CA SER A 74 -28.02 -6.95 -4.65
C SER A 74 -27.47 -5.62 -5.19
N LEU A 75 -26.77 -5.65 -6.33
CA LEU A 75 -26.26 -4.45 -6.99
C LEU A 75 -27.39 -3.52 -7.46
N LYS A 76 -28.49 -4.09 -8.00
CA LYS A 76 -29.67 -3.33 -8.43
C LYS A 76 -30.42 -2.69 -7.26
N GLU A 77 -30.61 -3.43 -6.17
CA GLU A 77 -31.29 -2.96 -4.95
C GLU A 77 -30.57 -1.75 -4.34
N GLU A 78 -29.24 -1.80 -4.29
CA GLU A 78 -28.40 -0.68 -3.83
C GLU A 78 -28.21 0.43 -4.89
N LYS A 79 -28.86 0.32 -6.05
CA LYS A 79 -28.79 1.27 -7.18
C LYS A 79 -27.36 1.54 -7.64
N ILE A 80 -26.51 0.52 -7.59
CA ILE A 80 -25.13 0.60 -8.08
C ILE A 80 -25.16 0.41 -9.60
N LEU A 81 -24.73 1.41 -10.34
CA LEU A 81 -24.52 1.26 -11.79
C LEU A 81 -23.33 0.36 -12.04
N TYR A 82 -23.53 -0.71 -12.80
CA TYR A 82 -22.49 -1.66 -13.15
C TYR A 82 -22.56 -2.02 -14.64
N TYR A 83 -21.45 -2.53 -15.14
CA TYR A 83 -21.36 -3.20 -16.43
C TYR A 83 -20.93 -4.65 -16.19
N LYS A 84 -21.47 -5.58 -16.99
CA LYS A 84 -21.21 -7.01 -16.83
C LYS A 84 -20.63 -7.63 -18.10
N ILE A 85 -19.61 -8.46 -17.94
CA ILE A 85 -19.09 -9.35 -18.98
C ILE A 85 -19.05 -10.77 -18.41
N SER A 86 -19.60 -11.71 -19.17
CA SER A 86 -19.40 -13.13 -18.96
C SER A 86 -18.47 -13.73 -20.02
N GLY A 87 -17.85 -14.85 -19.68
CA GLY A 87 -17.01 -15.60 -20.58
C GLY A 87 -16.60 -16.93 -19.98
N GLU A 88 -15.66 -17.57 -20.67
CA GLU A 88 -15.15 -18.89 -20.31
C GLU A 88 -13.62 -18.89 -20.28
N ILE A 89 -13.06 -19.61 -19.33
CA ILE A 89 -11.63 -19.89 -19.21
C ILE A 89 -11.45 -21.39 -19.40
N LYS A 90 -10.56 -21.77 -20.31
CA LYS A 90 -10.17 -23.18 -20.48
C LYS A 90 -8.88 -23.44 -19.71
N THR A 91 -8.90 -24.38 -18.78
CA THR A 91 -7.69 -24.98 -18.22
C THR A 91 -7.33 -26.18 -19.09
N VAL A 92 -6.29 -26.05 -19.91
CA VAL A 92 -5.85 -27.07 -20.86
C VAL A 92 -4.69 -27.86 -20.27
N PHE A 93 -4.74 -29.18 -20.34
CA PHE A 93 -3.72 -30.07 -19.81
C PHE A 93 -2.85 -30.62 -20.94
N SER A 94 -1.54 -30.75 -20.70
CA SER A 94 -0.65 -31.48 -21.59
C SER A 94 -0.96 -32.99 -21.56
N LYS A 95 -0.53 -33.74 -22.57
CA LYS A 95 -0.77 -35.20 -22.67
C LYS A 95 -0.26 -36.02 -21.49
N ASP A 96 0.86 -35.61 -20.89
CA ASP A 96 1.43 -36.20 -19.67
C ASP A 96 0.69 -35.75 -18.39
N LYS A 97 -0.25 -34.81 -18.50
CA LYS A 97 -1.01 -34.15 -17.43
C LYS A 97 -0.13 -33.49 -16.34
N GLU A 98 1.17 -33.36 -16.58
CA GLU A 98 2.09 -32.73 -15.63
C GLU A 98 2.02 -31.20 -15.70
N LYS A 99 1.57 -30.64 -16.84
CA LYS A 99 1.47 -29.21 -17.06
C LYS A 99 0.05 -28.83 -17.45
N SER A 100 -0.38 -27.66 -17.00
CA SER A 100 -1.61 -27.03 -17.48
C SER A 100 -1.40 -25.56 -17.76
N ALA A 101 -2.16 -25.04 -18.72
CA ALA A 101 -2.21 -23.63 -19.07
C ALA A 101 -3.65 -23.17 -19.08
N LYS A 102 -3.92 -22.01 -18.45
CA LYS A 102 -5.23 -21.37 -18.51
C LYS A 102 -5.25 -20.41 -19.70
N ILE A 103 -6.23 -20.57 -20.57
CA ILE A 103 -6.36 -19.80 -21.81
C ILE A 103 -7.70 -19.07 -21.90
N ILE A 104 -7.69 -17.96 -22.63
CA ILE A 104 -8.88 -17.16 -22.99
C ILE A 104 -8.81 -16.75 -24.46
N LYS A 105 -9.98 -16.63 -25.10
CA LYS A 105 -10.12 -16.14 -26.48
C LYS A 105 -9.58 -14.73 -26.66
N GLU A 106 -9.01 -14.44 -27.82
CA GLU A 106 -8.57 -13.10 -28.22
C GLU A 106 -9.75 -12.14 -28.27
N SER A 107 -10.89 -12.55 -28.84
CA SER A 107 -12.10 -11.73 -28.90
C SER A 107 -12.57 -11.29 -27.50
N LYS A 108 -12.58 -12.23 -26.55
CA LYS A 108 -12.97 -11.96 -25.16
C LYS A 108 -11.97 -11.04 -24.45
N TYR A 109 -10.67 -11.25 -24.69
CA TYR A 109 -9.63 -10.34 -24.21
C TYR A 109 -9.84 -8.91 -24.72
N LYS A 110 -10.12 -8.74 -26.02
CA LYS A 110 -10.38 -7.42 -26.62
C LYS A 110 -11.60 -6.74 -26.03
N GLU A 111 -12.69 -7.48 -25.83
CA GLU A 111 -13.92 -6.96 -25.18
C GLU A 111 -13.66 -6.44 -23.76
N LEU A 112 -12.91 -7.21 -22.95
CA LEU A 112 -12.54 -6.81 -21.59
C LEU A 112 -11.61 -5.59 -21.59
N ALA A 113 -10.61 -5.57 -22.50
CA ALA A 113 -9.67 -4.48 -22.64
C ALA A 113 -10.36 -3.16 -23.03
N GLU A 114 -11.28 -3.20 -24.00
CA GLU A 114 -12.04 -2.02 -24.45
C GLU A 114 -12.81 -1.39 -23.28
N LYS A 115 -13.46 -2.21 -22.45
CA LYS A 115 -14.27 -1.72 -21.32
C LYS A 115 -13.44 -1.15 -20.20
N LEU A 116 -12.22 -1.67 -20.00
CA LEU A 116 -11.25 -1.13 -19.06
C LEU A 116 -10.44 0.04 -19.65
N ASN A 117 -10.74 0.47 -20.87
CA ASN A 117 -9.98 1.48 -21.63
C ASN A 117 -8.48 1.14 -21.73
N GLN A 118 -8.15 -0.14 -21.90
CA GLN A 118 -6.79 -0.64 -22.07
C GLN A 118 -6.47 -0.86 -23.56
N LYS A 119 -5.20 -0.69 -23.91
CA LYS A 119 -4.73 -0.95 -25.27
C LYS A 119 -4.61 -2.47 -25.49
N THR A 120 -5.11 -2.94 -26.62
CA THR A 120 -4.94 -4.32 -27.06
C THR A 120 -3.64 -4.47 -27.84
N VAL A 121 -3.07 -5.67 -27.84
CA VAL A 121 -1.86 -6.01 -28.59
C VAL A 121 -2.26 -7.02 -29.66
N GLU A 122 -1.81 -6.81 -30.88
CA GLU A 122 -1.97 -7.78 -31.97
C GLU A 122 -0.82 -8.80 -31.96
N PHE A 123 -1.14 -10.05 -32.25
CA PHE A 123 -0.19 -11.17 -32.26
C PHE A 123 -0.62 -12.22 -33.29
N LYS A 124 0.31 -13.10 -33.68
CA LYS A 124 0.11 -14.14 -34.70
C LYS A 124 -0.46 -15.43 -34.11
N ASP A 125 -0.82 -16.39 -34.97
CA ASP A 125 -1.50 -17.62 -34.56
C ASP A 125 -0.64 -18.57 -33.70
N ASN A 126 0.68 -18.52 -33.86
CA ASN A 126 1.64 -19.28 -33.06
C ASN A 126 2.19 -18.51 -31.84
N GLU A 127 1.59 -17.37 -31.53
CA GLU A 127 2.00 -16.49 -30.44
C GLU A 127 0.89 -16.43 -29.37
N ALA A 128 1.27 -16.05 -28.15
CA ALA A 128 0.35 -15.84 -27.05
C ALA A 128 0.72 -14.59 -26.25
N ILE A 129 -0.28 -13.98 -25.63
CA ILE A 129 -0.07 -12.88 -24.66
C ILE A 129 -0.27 -13.42 -23.26
N SER A 130 0.63 -13.10 -22.33
CA SER A 130 0.43 -13.42 -20.92
C SER A 130 -0.29 -12.27 -20.20
N LEU A 131 -1.37 -12.61 -19.50
CA LEU A 131 -2.13 -11.72 -18.61
C LEU A 131 -1.63 -11.78 -17.15
N THR A 132 -0.58 -12.55 -16.87
CA THR A 132 0.03 -12.63 -15.53
C THR A 132 0.65 -11.28 -15.18
N LEU A 133 0.21 -10.69 -14.06
CA LEU A 133 0.80 -9.49 -13.48
C LEU A 133 1.51 -9.86 -12.18
N LEU A 134 2.82 -10.12 -12.25
CA LEU A 134 3.67 -10.24 -11.07
C LEU A 134 5.03 -9.64 -11.41
N GLU A 135 5.39 -8.54 -10.73
CA GLU A 135 6.68 -7.82 -10.88
C GLU A 135 7.91 -8.75 -10.70
N ASN A 136 7.75 -9.92 -10.06
CA ASN A 136 8.86 -10.83 -9.73
C ASN A 136 8.82 -12.20 -10.42
N LYS A 137 7.83 -12.51 -11.27
CA LYS A 137 7.74 -13.81 -11.96
C LYS A 137 8.04 -13.60 -13.43
N LYS A 138 9.26 -13.93 -13.87
CA LYS A 138 9.58 -13.97 -15.31
C LYS A 138 8.65 -14.99 -15.96
N VAL A 139 7.79 -14.51 -16.86
CA VAL A 139 6.97 -15.40 -17.68
C VAL A 139 7.90 -16.21 -18.58
N ASN A 140 7.67 -17.52 -18.66
CA ASN A 140 8.40 -18.34 -19.60
C ASN A 140 8.10 -17.88 -21.03
N ASN A 141 9.13 -17.75 -21.86
CA ASN A 141 8.97 -17.32 -23.26
C ASN A 141 8.12 -18.28 -24.10
N LYS A 142 7.75 -19.44 -23.56
CA LYS A 142 6.93 -20.46 -24.21
C LYS A 142 5.87 -20.98 -23.25
N VAL A 143 4.68 -21.19 -23.79
CA VAL A 143 3.58 -21.90 -23.13
C VAL A 143 3.18 -23.09 -23.99
N VAL A 144 2.96 -24.23 -23.34
CA VAL A 144 2.43 -25.43 -24.00
C VAL A 144 0.93 -25.46 -23.74
N VAL A 145 0.15 -25.45 -24.81
CA VAL A 145 -1.30 -25.53 -24.79
C VAL A 145 -1.70 -26.75 -25.60
N ASP A 146 -2.19 -27.79 -24.91
CA ASP A 146 -2.40 -29.14 -25.47
C ASP A 146 -1.10 -29.71 -26.05
N ASP A 147 -0.92 -29.71 -27.38
CA ASP A 147 0.32 -30.08 -28.08
C ASP A 147 1.06 -28.89 -28.73
N ASN A 148 0.44 -27.71 -28.74
CA ASN A 148 0.98 -26.54 -29.41
C ASN A 148 1.90 -25.75 -28.48
N THR A 149 3.15 -25.56 -28.91
CA THR A 149 4.08 -24.68 -28.21
C THR A 149 3.96 -23.27 -28.79
N LEU A 150 3.39 -22.36 -28.01
CA LEU A 150 3.22 -20.96 -28.39
C LEU A 150 4.36 -20.12 -27.83
N ASN A 151 4.83 -19.14 -28.61
CA ASN A 151 5.78 -18.15 -28.13
C ASN A 151 5.02 -17.05 -27.39
N VAL A 152 5.39 -16.79 -26.14
CA VAL A 152 4.80 -15.69 -25.37
C VAL A 152 5.51 -14.40 -25.77
N VAL A 153 4.83 -13.57 -26.57
CA VAL A 153 5.44 -12.39 -27.18
C VAL A 153 5.41 -11.15 -26.30
N THR A 154 4.45 -11.09 -25.38
CA THR A 154 4.27 -9.94 -24.51
C THR A 154 3.58 -10.35 -23.22
N GLN A 155 4.02 -9.74 -22.13
CA GLN A 155 3.32 -9.69 -20.86
C GLN A 155 2.67 -8.30 -20.76
N VAL A 156 1.38 -8.25 -20.43
CA VAL A 156 0.66 -6.97 -20.34
C VAL A 156 1.09 -6.20 -19.08
N ASP A 157 1.21 -4.87 -19.20
CA ASP A 157 1.48 -3.98 -18.06
C ASP A 157 0.26 -3.85 -17.12
N LYS A 158 -0.94 -4.09 -17.66
CA LYS A 158 -2.20 -4.13 -16.93
C LYS A 158 -3.03 -5.32 -17.42
N SER A 159 -3.51 -6.15 -16.50
CA SER A 159 -4.35 -7.27 -16.84
C SER A 159 -5.80 -6.82 -16.99
N VAL A 160 -6.52 -7.53 -17.84
CA VAL A 160 -7.96 -7.40 -18.01
C VAL A 160 -8.73 -8.45 -17.21
N MET A 161 -8.02 -9.34 -16.51
CA MET A 161 -8.58 -10.40 -15.68
C MET A 161 -7.90 -10.40 -14.31
N PRO A 162 -8.54 -10.93 -13.25
CA PRO A 162 -7.88 -11.02 -11.96
C PRO A 162 -6.58 -11.82 -12.04
N ALA A 163 -5.51 -11.31 -11.40
CA ALA A 163 -4.18 -11.91 -11.43
C ALA A 163 -4.14 -13.36 -10.89
N TYR A 164 -5.18 -13.78 -10.16
CA TYR A 164 -5.38 -15.15 -9.70
C TYR A 164 -5.27 -16.22 -10.81
N TYR A 165 -5.67 -15.91 -12.04
CA TYR A 165 -5.82 -16.93 -13.08
C TYR A 165 -4.57 -17.23 -13.92
N ASP A 166 -3.47 -16.46 -13.82
CA ASP A 166 -2.25 -16.66 -14.64
C ASP A 166 -2.56 -17.06 -16.10
N LEU A 167 -3.30 -16.20 -16.82
CA LEU A 167 -3.92 -16.52 -18.12
C LEU A 167 -3.02 -16.23 -19.32
N TYR A 168 -3.22 -17.00 -20.39
CA TYR A 168 -2.71 -16.72 -21.72
C TYR A 168 -3.84 -16.41 -22.69
N VAL A 169 -3.69 -15.34 -23.47
CA VAL A 169 -4.58 -15.04 -24.60
C VAL A 169 -4.07 -15.80 -25.81
N VAL A 170 -4.96 -16.55 -26.44
CA VAL A 170 -4.71 -17.29 -27.68
C VAL A 170 -5.73 -16.89 -28.74
N LYS A 171 -5.46 -17.22 -30.01
CA LYS A 171 -6.42 -17.02 -31.09
C LYS A 171 -7.70 -17.82 -30.86
N ASP A 172 -8.82 -17.26 -31.30
CA ASP A 172 -10.14 -17.87 -31.18
C ASP A 172 -10.19 -19.24 -31.83
N ASP A 173 -9.61 -19.40 -33.03
CA ASP A 173 -9.57 -20.67 -33.75
C ASP A 173 -8.87 -21.78 -32.94
N LEU A 174 -7.67 -21.50 -32.41
CA LEU A 174 -6.93 -22.43 -31.55
C LEU A 174 -7.69 -22.76 -30.27
N TYR A 175 -8.37 -21.78 -29.67
CA TYR A 175 -9.19 -22.03 -28.48
C TYR A 175 -10.36 -22.98 -28.78
N ASP A 176 -10.99 -22.83 -29.95
CA ASP A 176 -12.18 -23.60 -30.34
C ASP A 176 -11.84 -25.04 -30.80
N GLU A 177 -10.63 -25.27 -31.30
CA GLU A 177 -10.12 -26.62 -31.60
C GLU A 177 -9.97 -27.50 -30.34
N ILE A 178 -9.67 -26.90 -29.18
CA ILE A 178 -9.39 -27.64 -27.94
C ILE A 178 -10.71 -27.98 -27.22
N ASN A 179 -11.16 -29.23 -27.34
CA ASN A 179 -12.43 -29.69 -26.73
C ASN A 179 -12.31 -30.86 -25.74
N ASN A 180 -11.28 -31.70 -25.83
CA ASN A 180 -11.24 -32.96 -25.08
C ASN A 180 -10.28 -32.95 -23.86
N ASN A 181 -9.20 -32.18 -23.90
CA ASN A 181 -8.17 -32.14 -22.85
C ASN A 181 -8.25 -30.86 -21.99
N CYS A 182 -9.47 -30.37 -21.71
CA CYS A 182 -9.65 -29.15 -20.96
C CYS A 182 -10.80 -29.18 -19.96
N VAL A 183 -10.67 -28.39 -18.89
CA VAL A 183 -11.77 -28.03 -17.98
C VAL A 183 -12.20 -26.61 -18.30
N VAL A 184 -13.50 -26.42 -18.56
CA VAL A 184 -14.09 -25.11 -18.90
C VAL A 184 -14.74 -24.50 -17.66
N ASP A 185 -14.20 -23.37 -17.22
CA ASP A 185 -14.76 -22.56 -16.15
C ASP A 185 -15.53 -21.35 -16.70
N GLU A 186 -16.76 -21.18 -16.23
CA GLU A 186 -17.58 -20.02 -16.56
C GLU A 186 -17.26 -18.88 -15.58
N PHE A 187 -17.19 -17.65 -16.07
CA PHE A 187 -17.03 -16.48 -15.22
C PHE A 187 -18.01 -15.37 -15.58
N ILE A 188 -18.28 -14.53 -14.59
CA ILE A 188 -18.94 -13.24 -14.74
C ILE A 188 -18.17 -12.18 -13.96
N THR A 189 -18.08 -11.01 -14.55
CA THR A 189 -17.52 -9.81 -13.92
C THR A 189 -18.59 -8.75 -13.78
N PHE A 190 -18.54 -8.00 -12.69
CA PHE A 190 -19.28 -6.76 -12.50
C PHE A 190 -18.27 -5.66 -12.26
N ASP A 191 -18.25 -4.66 -13.14
CA ASP A 191 -17.40 -3.50 -12.97
C ASP A 191 -18.23 -2.23 -12.73
N THR A 192 -17.73 -1.35 -11.87
CA THR A 192 -18.39 -0.10 -11.50
C THR A 192 -17.37 0.98 -11.19
N LYS A 193 -17.72 2.24 -11.50
CA LYS A 193 -16.86 3.40 -11.24
C LYS A 193 -16.51 3.56 -9.76
N ASN A 194 -17.41 3.18 -8.85
CA ASN A 194 -17.18 3.28 -7.40
C ASN A 194 -17.31 1.90 -6.75
N TYR A 195 -16.28 1.08 -6.94
CA TYR A 195 -16.22 -0.28 -6.41
C TYR A 195 -16.38 -0.33 -4.88
N MET A 196 -16.01 0.71 -4.13
CA MET A 196 -16.20 0.69 -2.67
C MET A 196 -17.67 0.61 -2.25
N LYS A 197 -18.62 0.98 -3.11
CA LYS A 197 -20.05 0.76 -2.85
C LYS A 197 -20.42 -0.72 -2.80
N THR A 198 -19.67 -1.60 -3.47
CA THR A 198 -19.96 -3.04 -3.46
C THR A 198 -19.51 -3.73 -2.18
N LEU A 199 -18.86 -3.02 -1.24
CA LEU A 199 -18.22 -3.60 -0.08
C LEU A 199 -19.16 -4.45 0.78
N ASN A 200 -20.34 -3.91 1.13
CA ASN A 200 -21.29 -4.61 2.00
C ASN A 200 -21.87 -5.86 1.31
N ILE A 201 -22.25 -5.73 0.03
CA ILE A 201 -22.71 -6.85 -0.80
C ILE A 201 -21.64 -7.95 -0.84
N CYS A 202 -20.39 -7.59 -1.12
CA CYS A 202 -19.30 -8.55 -1.23
C CYS A 202 -18.98 -9.22 0.11
N LYS A 203 -18.96 -8.46 1.21
CA LYS A 203 -18.77 -9.01 2.57
C LYS A 203 -19.85 -10.01 2.92
N ASN A 204 -21.12 -9.67 2.66
CA ASN A 204 -22.24 -10.56 2.95
C ASN A 204 -22.16 -11.83 2.11
N PHE A 205 -21.90 -11.70 0.80
CA PHE A 205 -21.76 -12.84 -0.10
C PHE A 205 -20.62 -13.78 0.32
N GLU A 206 -19.43 -13.23 0.60
CA GLU A 206 -18.27 -14.00 1.07
C GLU A 206 -18.58 -14.75 2.37
N ASN A 207 -19.21 -14.07 3.34
CA ASN A 207 -19.55 -14.68 4.63
C ASN A 207 -20.62 -15.76 4.51
N THR A 208 -21.64 -15.56 3.67
CA THR A 208 -22.73 -16.53 3.46
C THR A 208 -22.23 -17.79 2.75
N TYR A 209 -21.30 -17.66 1.79
CA TYR A 209 -20.85 -18.77 0.95
C TYR A 209 -19.40 -19.21 1.24
N LYS A 210 -18.83 -18.81 2.38
CA LYS A 210 -17.42 -19.00 2.74
C LYS A 210 -16.87 -20.40 2.47
N GLU A 211 -17.57 -21.45 2.90
CA GLU A 211 -17.15 -22.85 2.69
C GLU A 211 -17.06 -23.20 1.19
N GLN A 212 -18.07 -22.80 0.41
CA GLN A 212 -18.13 -23.08 -1.03
C GLN A 212 -17.10 -22.25 -1.84
N LEU A 213 -16.71 -21.08 -1.32
CA LEU A 213 -15.68 -20.23 -1.95
C LEU A 213 -14.24 -20.67 -1.61
N ASN A 214 -14.04 -21.27 -0.43
CA ASN A 214 -12.74 -21.74 0.02
C ASN A 214 -12.41 -23.12 -0.52
N ASN A 215 -13.36 -24.06 -0.42
CA ASN A 215 -13.15 -25.48 -0.72
C ASN A 215 -14.10 -26.01 -1.81
N GLY A 216 -14.98 -25.16 -2.33
CA GLY A 216 -16.00 -25.56 -3.29
C GLY A 216 -15.67 -25.18 -4.74
N PRO A 217 -16.64 -25.40 -5.64
CA PRO A 217 -16.44 -25.25 -7.09
C PRO A 217 -16.59 -23.80 -7.57
N TYR A 218 -16.36 -22.83 -6.69
CA TYR A 218 -16.57 -21.41 -6.98
C TYR A 218 -15.36 -20.59 -6.56
N LYS A 219 -15.10 -19.53 -7.32
CA LYS A 219 -14.13 -18.50 -6.95
C LYS A 219 -14.80 -17.14 -7.01
N PHE A 220 -14.72 -16.42 -5.90
CA PHE A 220 -15.18 -15.05 -5.78
C PHE A 220 -13.99 -14.15 -5.45
N LEU A 221 -13.86 -13.06 -6.19
CA LEU A 221 -12.77 -12.10 -6.10
C LEU A 221 -13.39 -10.71 -6.11
N SER A 222 -13.27 -9.99 -4.99
CA SER A 222 -13.84 -8.65 -4.82
C SER A 222 -12.74 -7.63 -4.50
N LYS A 223 -12.62 -6.62 -5.36
CA LYS A 223 -11.67 -5.51 -5.18
C LYS A 223 -11.92 -4.77 -3.87
N SER A 224 -13.19 -4.43 -3.60
CA SER A 224 -13.57 -3.70 -2.40
C SER A 224 -13.28 -4.47 -1.12
N PHE A 225 -13.55 -5.79 -1.13
CA PHE A 225 -13.35 -6.63 0.04
C PHE A 225 -11.87 -6.75 0.40
N VAL A 226 -11.01 -7.00 -0.59
CA VAL A 226 -9.56 -7.10 -0.40
C VAL A 226 -8.96 -5.78 0.09
N LEU A 227 -9.36 -4.65 -0.50
CA LEU A 227 -8.89 -3.33 -0.07
C LEU A 227 -9.34 -2.98 1.35
N ASP A 228 -10.57 -3.33 1.73
CA ASP A 228 -11.07 -3.04 3.08
C ASP A 228 -10.33 -3.84 4.16
N TYR A 229 -10.06 -5.12 3.91
CA TYR A 229 -9.27 -5.96 4.81
C TYR A 229 -7.85 -5.39 4.98
N GLY A 230 -7.20 -5.03 3.87
CA GLY A 230 -5.90 -4.36 3.90
C GLY A 230 -5.97 -3.05 4.69
N LYS A 231 -6.97 -2.20 4.40
CA LYS A 231 -7.16 -0.90 5.05
C LYS A 231 -7.22 -1.02 6.56
N MET A 232 -7.93 -2.02 7.10
CA MET A 232 -8.03 -2.24 8.55
C MET A 232 -6.66 -2.47 9.19
N ILE A 233 -5.84 -3.34 8.59
CA ILE A 233 -4.49 -3.65 9.08
C ILE A 233 -3.60 -2.42 9.02
N PHE A 234 -3.54 -1.74 7.86
CA PHE A 234 -2.62 -0.60 7.68
C PHE A 234 -3.05 0.64 8.46
N SER A 235 -4.36 0.87 8.61
CA SER A 235 -4.83 1.96 9.48
C SER A 235 -4.42 1.73 10.93
N THR A 236 -4.46 0.47 11.39
CA THR A 236 -4.01 0.09 12.74
C THR A 236 -2.51 0.26 12.90
N LEU A 237 -1.70 -0.19 11.92
CA LEU A 237 -0.24 0.00 11.94
C LEU A 237 0.13 1.49 11.92
N LEU A 238 -0.49 2.27 11.05
CA LEU A 238 -0.23 3.71 10.94
C LEU A 238 -0.59 4.44 12.24
N PHE A 239 -1.73 4.10 12.85
CA PHE A 239 -2.10 4.62 14.17
C PHE A 239 -1.04 4.28 15.22
N LEU A 240 -0.63 3.01 15.31
CA LEU A 240 0.36 2.56 16.28
C LEU A 240 1.71 3.28 16.09
N THR A 241 2.17 3.42 14.85
CA THR A 241 3.44 4.08 14.55
C THR A 241 3.40 5.57 14.89
N ILE A 242 2.32 6.27 14.55
CA ILE A 242 2.13 7.69 14.92
C ILE A 242 2.07 7.83 16.44
N PHE A 243 1.31 6.97 17.12
CA PHE A 243 1.15 7.01 18.57
C PHE A 243 2.47 6.77 19.32
N ILE A 244 3.23 5.75 18.92
CA ILE A 244 4.56 5.47 19.47
C ILE A 244 5.51 6.63 19.17
N GLY A 245 5.47 7.18 17.95
CA GLY A 245 6.25 8.35 17.57
C GLY A 245 5.96 9.56 18.45
N LEU A 246 4.69 9.81 18.79
CA LEU A 246 4.28 10.88 19.71
C LEU A 246 4.79 10.65 21.14
N ILE A 247 4.69 9.42 21.67
CA ILE A 247 5.22 9.09 23.00
C ILE A 247 6.72 9.36 23.08
N PHE A 248 7.48 8.90 22.08
CA PHE A 248 8.92 9.15 22.05
C PHE A 248 9.24 10.63 21.88
N PHE A 249 8.47 11.35 21.07
CA PHE A 249 8.64 12.80 20.91
C PHE A 249 8.39 13.56 22.22
N VAL A 250 7.32 13.24 22.96
CA VAL A 250 7.04 13.83 24.27
C VAL A 250 8.13 13.48 25.28
N THR A 251 8.60 12.23 25.27
CA THR A 251 9.68 11.76 26.15
C THR A 251 10.99 12.51 25.86
N ALA A 252 11.39 12.62 24.59
CA ALA A 252 12.56 13.37 24.17
C ALA A 252 12.43 14.87 24.50
N SER A 253 11.23 15.43 24.35
CA SER A 253 10.92 16.82 24.72
C SER A 253 11.05 17.04 26.23
N SER A 254 10.59 16.11 27.06
CA SER A 254 10.73 16.18 28.53
C SER A 254 12.20 16.16 28.96
N PHE A 255 13.03 15.31 28.33
CA PHE A 255 14.47 15.32 28.58
C PHE A 255 15.13 16.64 28.18
N LEU A 256 14.75 17.17 27.02
CA LEU A 256 15.22 18.47 26.54
C LEU A 256 14.83 19.62 27.50
N TYR A 257 13.61 19.61 28.02
CA TYR A 257 13.16 20.56 29.02
C TYR A 257 14.02 20.51 30.28
N ASN A 258 14.17 19.32 30.87
CA ASN A 258 14.94 19.15 32.09
C ASN A 258 16.39 19.58 31.90
N LYS A 259 16.98 19.28 30.74
CA LYS A 259 18.33 19.72 30.41
C LYS A 259 18.42 21.24 30.40
N ILE A 260 17.53 21.92 29.67
CA ILE A 260 17.54 23.39 29.58
C ILE A 260 17.24 24.03 30.92
N TYR A 261 16.39 23.43 31.73
CA TYR A 261 16.12 23.89 33.08
C TYR A 261 17.38 23.82 33.96
N MET A 262 18.13 22.71 33.90
CA MET A 262 19.41 22.58 34.62
C MET A 262 20.45 23.57 34.10
N ASP A 263 20.59 23.68 32.78
CA ASP A 263 21.51 24.64 32.15
C ASP A 263 21.15 26.09 32.54
N CYS A 264 19.85 26.42 32.66
CA CYS A 264 19.39 27.73 33.13
C CYS A 264 19.89 28.05 34.55
N GLN A 265 19.86 27.10 35.48
CA GLN A 265 20.33 27.35 36.85
C GLN A 265 21.83 27.65 36.90
N GLU A 266 22.63 26.91 36.13
CA GLU A 266 24.08 27.16 36.02
C GLU A 266 24.37 28.49 35.31
N ASP A 267 23.62 28.78 34.24
CA ASP A 267 23.83 29.98 33.44
C ASP A 267 23.41 31.27 34.16
N LYS A 268 22.49 31.23 35.14
CA LYS A 268 22.14 32.40 35.98
C LYS A 268 23.38 33.00 36.65
N GLU A 269 24.16 32.18 37.34
CA GLU A 269 25.36 32.65 38.04
C GLU A 269 26.44 33.12 37.06
N LYS A 270 26.62 32.37 35.97
CA LYS A 270 27.60 32.66 34.92
C LYS A 270 27.29 33.98 34.22
N TYR A 271 26.05 34.18 33.76
CA TYR A 271 25.63 35.41 33.11
C TYR A 271 25.59 36.60 34.06
N MET A 272 25.31 36.42 35.36
CA MET A 272 25.47 37.48 36.36
C MET A 272 26.91 37.99 36.43
N LYS A 273 27.90 37.07 36.50
CA LYS A 273 29.32 37.44 36.54
C LYS A 273 29.74 38.15 35.25
N LEU A 274 29.27 37.67 34.09
CA LEU A 274 29.56 38.29 32.79
C LEU A 274 28.89 39.67 32.62
N ASN A 275 27.68 39.86 33.14
CA ASN A 275 26.99 41.15 33.13
C ASN A 275 27.76 42.21 33.94
N LYS A 276 28.34 41.82 35.09
CA LYS A 276 29.17 42.71 35.91
C LYS A 276 30.45 43.21 35.21
N ILE A 277 30.97 42.46 34.23
CA ILE A 277 32.15 42.85 33.44
C ILE A 277 31.78 43.47 32.08
N GLY A 278 30.49 43.78 31.85
CA GLY A 278 30.03 44.59 30.72
C GLY A 278 29.18 43.87 29.67
N LEU A 279 28.86 42.58 29.84
CA LEU A 279 28.01 41.85 28.89
C LEU A 279 26.55 42.29 29.00
N THR A 280 25.95 42.82 27.94
CA THR A 280 24.57 43.32 27.99
C THR A 280 23.54 42.19 27.96
N TYR A 281 22.33 42.44 28.50
CA TYR A 281 21.21 41.49 28.40
C TYR A 281 20.84 41.16 26.94
N LYS A 282 21.04 42.09 26.01
CA LYS A 282 20.79 41.85 24.57
C LYS A 282 21.74 40.80 24.00
N GLU A 283 23.00 40.82 24.42
CA GLU A 283 24.01 39.82 24.03
C GLU A 283 23.72 38.48 24.67
N ILE A 284 23.41 38.45 25.98
CA ILE A 284 22.99 37.24 26.70
C ILE A 284 21.80 36.59 25.99
N ARG A 285 20.76 37.38 25.69
CA ARG A 285 19.57 36.91 24.96
C ARG A 285 19.93 36.27 23.63
N LYS A 286 20.86 36.86 22.87
CA LYS A 286 21.29 36.32 21.57
C LYS A 286 22.02 34.99 21.76
N ILE A 287 22.97 34.92 22.70
CA ILE A 287 23.76 33.72 23.00
C ILE A 287 22.83 32.57 23.41
N SER A 288 21.99 32.78 24.44
CA SER A 288 21.05 31.76 24.93
C SER A 288 20.05 31.33 23.85
N THR A 289 19.59 32.24 22.99
CA THR A 289 18.67 31.89 21.90
C THR A 289 19.34 30.97 20.87
N ILE A 290 20.60 31.21 20.54
CA ILE A 290 21.35 30.38 19.60
C ILE A 290 21.62 29.01 20.21
N GLU A 291 22.05 28.96 21.47
CA GLU A 291 22.34 27.71 22.18
C GLU A 291 21.11 26.81 22.29
N ILE A 292 19.98 27.36 22.78
CA ILE A 292 18.70 26.65 22.84
C ILE A 292 18.23 26.29 21.42
N GLY A 293 18.39 27.19 20.44
CA GLY A 293 17.98 26.94 19.06
C GLY A 293 18.72 25.74 18.45
N ILE A 294 20.03 25.64 18.66
CA ILE A 294 20.84 24.51 18.22
C ILE A 294 20.41 23.22 18.93
N LEU A 295 20.09 23.29 20.23
CA LEU A 295 19.60 22.15 21.01
C LEU A 295 18.33 21.49 20.42
N PHE A 296 17.44 22.31 19.85
CA PHE A 296 16.20 21.84 19.22
C PHE A 296 16.38 21.48 17.74
N LEU A 297 16.97 22.39 16.95
CA LEU A 297 16.93 22.33 15.50
C LEU A 297 17.95 21.36 14.92
N ALA A 298 19.16 21.28 15.50
CA ALA A 298 20.22 20.44 14.91
C ALA A 298 19.83 18.95 14.89
N PRO A 299 19.31 18.34 15.98
CA PRO A 299 18.87 16.95 15.96
C PRO A 299 17.73 16.70 14.99
N TYR A 300 16.78 17.64 14.91
CA TYR A 300 15.64 17.52 14.03
C TYR A 300 16.07 17.55 12.56
N ILE A 301 16.95 18.48 12.18
CA ILE A 301 17.48 18.58 10.82
C ILE A 301 18.21 17.28 10.43
N ILE A 302 19.05 16.76 11.33
CA ILE A 302 19.77 15.50 11.09
C ILE A 302 18.77 14.33 10.95
N ALA A 303 17.74 14.29 11.79
CA ALA A 303 16.68 13.27 11.71
C ALA A 303 15.96 13.33 10.36
N VAL A 304 15.55 14.51 9.90
CA VAL A 304 14.91 14.69 8.59
C VAL A 304 15.82 14.22 7.46
N ILE A 305 17.09 14.61 7.45
CA ILE A 305 18.06 14.17 6.43
C ILE A 305 18.17 12.63 6.42
N HIS A 306 18.33 12.03 7.59
CA HIS A 306 18.46 10.57 7.71
C HIS A 306 17.19 9.85 7.27
N SER A 307 16.02 10.35 7.69
CA SER A 307 14.73 9.77 7.31
C SER A 307 14.44 9.93 5.82
N THR A 308 14.76 11.08 5.22
CA THR A 308 14.66 11.28 3.77
C THR A 308 15.53 10.29 3.01
N PHE A 309 16.78 10.09 3.43
CA PHE A 309 17.66 9.11 2.82
C PHE A 309 17.08 7.68 2.91
N ALA A 310 16.60 7.28 4.09
CA ALA A 310 15.99 5.97 4.28
C ALA A 310 14.72 5.77 3.44
N LEU A 311 13.87 6.79 3.34
CA LEU A 311 12.65 6.74 2.52
C LEU A 311 12.97 6.71 1.02
N LEU A 312 14.02 7.39 0.57
CA LEU A 312 14.52 7.26 -0.80
C LEU A 312 15.06 5.86 -1.09
N ALA A 313 15.73 5.23 -0.13
CA ALA A 313 16.17 3.84 -0.26
C ALA A 313 14.96 2.88 -0.40
N VAL A 314 13.91 3.06 0.41
CA VAL A 314 12.65 2.29 0.28
C VAL A 314 12.03 2.51 -1.10
N ARG A 315 11.93 3.77 -1.56
CA ARG A 315 11.41 4.11 -2.90
C ARG A 315 12.16 3.36 -3.99
N ASN A 316 13.48 3.42 -3.98
CA ASN A 316 14.30 2.85 -5.05
C ASN A 316 14.36 1.31 -5.00
N THR A 317 14.24 0.72 -3.81
CA THR A 317 14.34 -0.74 -3.64
C THR A 317 13.04 -1.45 -4.01
N PHE A 318 11.90 -0.82 -3.73
CA PHE A 318 10.58 -1.43 -3.90
C PHE A 318 9.73 -0.76 -4.99
N ASP A 319 10.28 0.21 -5.72
CA ASP A 319 9.58 1.06 -6.69
C ASP A 319 8.28 1.70 -6.14
N MET A 320 8.29 1.98 -4.83
CA MET A 320 7.14 2.54 -4.12
C MET A 320 7.16 4.06 -4.17
N GLU A 321 5.97 4.69 -4.16
CA GLU A 321 5.88 6.15 -4.04
C GLU A 321 5.93 6.57 -2.55
N VAL A 322 7.07 7.10 -2.08
CA VAL A 322 7.35 7.23 -0.62
C VAL A 322 7.27 8.68 -0.07
N ALA A 323 6.89 9.68 -0.86
CA ALA A 323 7.19 11.07 -0.46
C ALA A 323 6.13 11.78 0.40
N SER A 324 4.86 11.86 -0.02
CA SER A 324 3.97 12.93 0.44
C SER A 324 3.63 12.92 1.94
N SER A 325 3.17 11.80 2.48
CA SER A 325 2.70 11.75 3.89
C SER A 325 3.82 11.84 4.92
N ALA A 326 5.00 11.29 4.62
CA ALA A 326 6.15 11.40 5.52
C ALA A 326 6.55 12.86 5.72
N TYR A 327 6.58 13.65 4.64
CA TYR A 327 6.89 15.08 4.72
C TYR A 327 5.80 15.89 5.43
N ILE A 328 4.52 15.50 5.31
CA ILE A 328 3.43 16.11 6.08
C ILE A 328 3.66 15.90 7.59
N VAL A 329 4.04 14.68 7.99
CA VAL A 329 4.31 14.34 9.40
C VAL A 329 5.59 15.02 9.90
N MET A 330 6.66 15.03 9.11
CA MET A 330 7.87 15.80 9.45
C MET A 330 7.51 17.27 9.65
N GLY A 331 6.76 17.87 8.72
CA GLY A 331 6.33 19.26 8.80
C GLY A 331 5.44 19.56 10.01
N SER A 332 4.51 18.66 10.37
CA SER A 332 3.68 18.84 11.57
C SER A 332 4.52 18.78 12.85
N PHE A 333 5.48 17.84 12.93
CA PHE A 333 6.42 17.76 14.06
C PHE A 333 7.34 18.98 14.12
N PHE A 334 7.73 19.55 12.97
CA PHE A 334 8.51 20.78 12.91
C PHE A 334 7.73 21.96 13.52
N ILE A 335 6.44 22.10 13.19
CA ILE A 335 5.60 23.16 13.75
C ILE A 335 5.52 23.02 15.27
N VAL A 336 5.27 21.81 15.77
CA VAL A 336 5.24 21.54 17.22
C VAL A 336 6.59 21.85 17.86
N LEU A 337 7.70 21.46 17.23
CA LEU A 337 9.06 21.76 17.71
C LEU A 337 9.32 23.26 17.80
N ILE A 338 8.90 24.05 16.81
CA ILE A 338 9.05 25.52 16.81
C ILE A 338 8.21 26.16 17.92
N VAL A 339 6.95 25.76 18.07
CA VAL A 339 6.10 26.24 19.16
C VAL A 339 6.75 25.93 20.51
N TYR A 340 7.26 24.71 20.67
CA TYR A 340 7.92 24.29 21.89
C TYR A 340 9.21 25.08 22.16
N PHE A 341 10.05 25.27 21.15
CA PHE A 341 11.24 26.12 21.23
C PHE A 341 10.91 27.54 21.70
N LEU A 342 9.86 28.16 21.14
CA LEU A 342 9.46 29.52 21.51
C LEU A 342 9.03 29.62 22.97
N ILE A 343 8.29 28.63 23.48
CA ILE A 343 7.86 28.55 24.88
C ILE A 343 9.08 28.43 25.80
N ILE A 344 9.95 27.45 25.54
CA ILE A 344 11.13 27.20 26.37
C ILE A 344 12.08 28.40 26.36
N ARG A 345 12.36 28.97 25.18
CA ARG A 345 13.19 30.18 25.05
C ARG A 345 12.61 31.35 25.86
N LYS A 346 11.29 31.56 25.80
CA LYS A 346 10.62 32.64 26.55
C LYS A 346 10.81 32.46 28.06
N ASN A 347 10.58 31.25 28.57
CA ASN A 347 10.68 30.95 29.99
C ASN A 347 12.13 31.09 30.48
N TYR A 348 13.08 30.51 29.74
CA TYR A 348 14.51 30.62 30.05
C TYR A 348 14.97 32.09 30.13
N LEU A 349 14.67 32.91 29.12
CA LEU A 349 15.08 34.32 29.08
C LEU A 349 14.42 35.17 30.17
N LYS A 350 13.20 34.80 30.59
CA LYS A 350 12.50 35.44 31.70
C LYS A 350 13.24 35.17 33.01
N GLU A 351 13.58 33.92 33.28
CA GLU A 351 14.33 33.54 34.50
C GLU A 351 15.70 34.24 34.58
N ILE A 352 16.45 34.28 33.47
CA ILE A 352 17.74 34.99 33.44
C ILE A 352 17.55 36.48 33.72
N LYS A 353 16.54 37.12 33.12
CA LYS A 353 16.30 38.55 33.32
C LYS A 353 15.93 38.88 34.77
N GLU A 354 15.07 38.08 35.38
CA GLU A 354 14.66 38.25 36.78
C GLU A 354 15.87 38.08 37.70
N TYR A 355 16.74 37.11 37.44
CA TYR A 355 17.95 36.89 38.23
C TYR A 355 18.99 38.01 38.08
N LEU A 356 19.11 38.64 36.92
CA LEU A 356 20.05 39.76 36.70
C LEU A 356 19.59 41.08 37.33
N ASN A 357 18.29 41.20 37.62
CA ASN A 357 17.69 42.39 38.21
C ASN A 357 17.63 42.34 39.75
N ASN A 358 17.80 41.15 40.34
CA ASN A 358 17.98 40.93 41.77
C ASN A 358 19.46 40.95 42.12
#